data_AF-A0A7U6LCA5-F1
#
_entry.id   AF-A0A7U6LCA5-F1
#
_cell.length_a   1.000
_cell.length_b   1.000
_cell.length_c   1.000
_cell.angle_alpha   90.00
_cell.angle_beta   90.00
_cell.angle_gamma   90.00
#
_symmetry.space_group_name_H-M   'P 1'
#
loop_
_entity.id
_entity.type
_entity.pdbx_description
1 polymer ?
#
loop_
_entity_poly.entity_id
_entity_poly.type
_entity_poly.pdbx_seq_one_letter_code
_entity_poly.pdbx_strand_id
1 'polypeptide(L)'
;MNRKKILGTGFVIVILILSSLSIITMASLSAPRAQNEYGVSYYFLLRQIIWLTVGWLGFLFTANFNYKKYREITKYLYVAGAFSLVMVLVIGKTVNGAKRWVDLGMGVVIQPSEFVKLILIIVLSTLVYNLKIQNKISKYPWLSSIVIMGTTGIYMFLIFFEKSFSNTVQIAIIGMTYLFVSELKFSIIALYTALGGILGWFGIMKVGYRASRIAAHASKDVGFQTTQSLIAIANGKIFGKFYGNGFQKYGFLPEIHTDYIFAGYAEENGFLGVVFLLGLYAALLIIIGITLKKIKDLYAKYLLAGIFITIATQVIGNVAVASKIMPSTGIPLPMMSYGGSTMIGMMMILGVVYNIIRTLYKQEMGSQLDELNEIDYMM
;
A
#
# COMPACT_ATOMS: atom_id res chain seq x y z
N MET A 1 -26.27 17.84 12.01
CA MET A 1 -24.85 17.43 12.16
C MET A 1 -24.13 17.66 10.84
N ASN A 2 -23.12 18.54 10.82
CA ASN A 2 -22.54 19.08 9.59
C ASN A 2 -21.90 17.95 8.74
N ARG A 3 -22.44 17.64 7.54
CA ARG A 3 -21.99 16.55 6.64
C ARG A 3 -20.48 16.54 6.40
N LYS A 4 -19.83 17.71 6.59
CA LYS A 4 -18.40 17.94 6.44
C LYS A 4 -17.60 17.10 7.45
N LYS A 5 -17.79 17.24 8.78
CA LYS A 5 -17.02 16.51 9.81
C LYS A 5 -17.11 14.97 9.73
N ILE A 6 -18.09 14.43 9.00
CA ILE A 6 -18.33 13.00 8.84
C ILE A 6 -17.19 12.30 8.09
N LEU A 7 -16.58 12.93 7.07
CA LEU A 7 -15.54 12.27 6.26
C LEU A 7 -14.28 11.90 7.07
N GLY A 8 -13.75 12.83 7.85
CA GLY A 8 -12.54 12.68 8.66
C GLY A 8 -12.80 11.82 9.88
N THR A 9 -13.95 11.97 10.54
CA THR A 9 -14.34 11.06 11.63
C THR A 9 -14.52 9.63 11.11
N GLY A 10 -15.23 9.46 9.98
CA GLY A 10 -15.40 8.15 9.33
C GLY A 10 -14.07 7.53 8.91
N PHE A 11 -13.15 8.33 8.35
CA PHE A 11 -11.81 7.87 7.99
C PHE A 11 -11.04 7.30 9.19
N VAL A 12 -11.03 8.02 10.32
CA VAL A 12 -10.35 7.57 11.54
C VAL A 12 -11.04 6.33 12.13
N ILE A 13 -12.38 6.27 12.12
CA ILE A 13 -13.12 5.08 12.58
C ILE A 13 -12.73 3.85 11.77
N VAL A 14 -12.68 3.95 10.43
CA VAL A 14 -12.28 2.84 9.56
C VAL A 14 -10.86 2.37 9.89
N ILE A 15 -9.91 3.29 10.10
CA ILE A 15 -8.52 2.98 10.48
C ILE A 15 -8.47 2.27 11.84
N LEU A 16 -9.23 2.74 12.83
CA LEU A 16 -9.30 2.12 14.16
C LEU A 16 -9.88 0.70 14.08
N ILE A 17 -10.94 0.49 13.29
CA ILE A 17 -11.52 -0.85 13.10
C ILE A 17 -10.51 -1.78 12.42
N LEU A 18 -9.85 -1.35 11.34
CA LEU A 18 -8.82 -2.14 10.66
C LEU A 18 -7.63 -2.47 11.59
N SER A 19 -7.23 -1.50 12.43
CA SER A 19 -6.17 -1.70 13.44
C SER A 19 -6.57 -2.78 14.45
N SER A 20 -7.79 -2.73 14.98
CA SER A 20 -8.32 -3.73 15.90
C SER A 20 -8.43 -5.11 15.24
N LEU A 21 -8.94 -5.18 14.01
CA LEU A 21 -9.01 -6.44 13.25
C LEU A 21 -7.62 -7.04 13.03
N SER A 22 -6.60 -6.22 12.74
CA SER A 22 -5.22 -6.68 12.60
C SER A 22 -4.73 -7.37 13.88
N ILE A 23 -4.91 -6.74 15.04
CA ILE A 23 -4.48 -7.30 16.34
C ILE A 23 -5.21 -8.62 16.63
N ILE A 24 -6.54 -8.64 16.51
CA ILE A 24 -7.36 -9.83 16.82
C ILE A 24 -6.99 -10.98 15.88
N THR A 25 -6.86 -10.70 14.58
CA THR A 25 -6.47 -11.69 13.57
C THR A 25 -5.05 -12.19 13.82
N MET A 26 -4.12 -11.30 14.19
CA MET A 26 -2.75 -11.69 14.52
C MET A 26 -2.69 -12.61 15.73
N ALA A 27 -3.42 -12.27 16.80
CA ALA A 27 -3.49 -13.08 18.02
C ALA A 27 -3.95 -14.51 17.72
N SER A 28 -4.87 -14.67 16.76
CA SER A 28 -5.40 -15.97 16.40
C SER A 28 -4.50 -16.76 15.43
N LEU A 29 -4.13 -16.15 14.30
CA LEU A 29 -3.47 -16.85 13.19
C LEU A 29 -1.98 -17.11 13.43
N SER A 30 -1.31 -16.25 14.20
CA SER A 30 0.14 -16.36 14.41
C SER A 30 0.52 -17.26 15.60
N ALA A 31 -0.40 -17.53 16.51
CA ALA A 31 -0.11 -18.19 17.78
C ALA A 31 0.53 -19.59 17.67
N PRO A 32 0.04 -20.51 16.82
CA PRO A 32 0.66 -21.84 16.72
C PRO A 32 2.09 -21.78 16.18
N ARG A 33 2.33 -20.92 15.18
CA ARG A 33 3.67 -20.72 14.61
C ARG A 33 4.61 -20.05 15.62
N ALA A 34 4.13 -19.05 16.35
CA ALA A 34 4.88 -18.37 17.40
C ALA A 34 5.31 -19.33 18.51
N GLN A 35 4.42 -20.22 18.94
CA GLN A 35 4.72 -21.26 19.92
C GLN A 35 5.79 -22.23 19.42
N ASN A 36 5.66 -22.69 18.17
CA ASN A 36 6.61 -23.64 17.58
C ASN A 36 8.00 -23.05 17.33
N GLU A 37 8.09 -21.78 16.88
CA GLU A 37 9.37 -21.17 16.53
C GLU A 37 10.06 -20.46 17.71
N TYR A 38 9.31 -19.87 18.63
CA TYR A 38 9.84 -19.01 19.69
C TYR A 38 9.49 -19.48 21.10
N GLY A 39 8.72 -20.57 21.24
CA GLY A 39 8.22 -21.07 22.54
C GLY A 39 7.17 -20.16 23.20
N VAL A 40 6.73 -19.11 22.51
CA VAL A 40 5.84 -18.06 23.06
C VAL A 40 4.76 -17.72 22.04
N SER A 41 3.52 -18.20 22.26
CA SER A 41 2.36 -17.98 21.39
C SER A 41 2.06 -16.52 21.02
N TYR A 42 2.40 -15.55 21.88
CA TYR A 42 2.09 -14.13 21.66
C TYR A 42 3.23 -13.32 21.03
N TYR A 43 4.32 -13.96 20.58
CA TYR A 43 5.50 -13.28 20.03
C TYR A 43 5.17 -12.32 18.87
N PHE A 44 4.48 -12.80 17.83
CA PHE A 44 4.12 -11.98 16.67
C PHE A 44 3.05 -10.93 17.02
N LEU A 45 2.12 -11.26 17.93
CA LEU A 45 1.10 -10.33 18.43
C LEU A 45 1.74 -9.10 19.10
N LEU A 46 2.66 -9.30 20.05
CA LEU A 46 3.33 -8.20 20.74
C LEU A 46 4.09 -7.30 19.76
N ARG A 47 4.79 -7.91 18.78
CA ARG A 47 5.48 -7.15 17.73
C ARG A 47 4.50 -6.36 16.87
N GLN A 48 3.38 -6.95 16.47
CA GLN A 48 2.34 -6.25 15.70
C GLN A 48 1.78 -5.05 16.47
N ILE A 49 1.57 -5.18 17.79
CA ILE A 49 1.15 -4.07 18.65
C ILE A 49 2.21 -2.96 18.64
N ILE A 50 3.50 -3.29 18.84
CA ILE A 50 4.60 -2.32 18.79
C ILE A 50 4.62 -1.60 17.43
N TRP A 51 4.53 -2.35 16.33
CA TRP A 51 4.53 -1.77 14.98
C TRP A 51 3.34 -0.90 14.70
N LEU A 52 2.16 -1.27 15.20
CA LEU A 52 0.96 -0.46 15.09
C LEU A 52 1.09 0.82 15.93
N THR A 53 1.65 0.76 17.14
CA THR A 53 1.93 1.94 17.97
C THR A 53 2.90 2.89 17.27
N VAL A 54 4.02 2.39 16.74
CA VAL A 54 4.97 3.19 15.94
C VAL A 54 4.30 3.72 14.67
N GLY A 55 3.44 2.92 14.05
CA GLY A 55 2.61 3.32 12.91
C GLY A 55 1.69 4.49 13.26
N TRP A 56 1.03 4.49 14.43
CA TRP A 56 0.23 5.61 14.91
C TRP A 56 1.08 6.87 15.13
N LEU A 57 2.30 6.74 15.64
CA LEU A 57 3.23 7.87 15.72
C LEU A 57 3.57 8.42 14.33
N GLY A 58 3.83 7.54 13.36
CA GLY A 58 4.05 7.90 11.95
C GLY A 58 2.82 8.58 11.32
N PHE A 59 1.62 8.06 11.59
CA PHE A 59 0.35 8.66 11.18
C PHE A 59 0.20 10.06 11.77
N LEU A 60 0.40 10.23 13.07
CA LEU A 60 0.28 11.54 13.73
C LEU A 60 1.31 12.54 13.22
N PHE A 61 2.53 12.08 12.93
CA PHE A 61 3.57 12.89 12.32
C PHE A 61 3.14 13.42 10.95
N THR A 62 2.81 12.54 10.00
CA THR A 62 2.41 12.96 8.64
C THR A 62 1.03 13.62 8.60
N ALA A 63 0.16 13.29 9.55
CA ALA A 63 -1.12 13.96 9.75
C ALA A 63 -0.92 15.41 10.11
N ASN A 64 0.06 15.77 10.94
CA ASN A 64 0.29 17.14 11.38
C ASN A 64 1.33 17.90 10.54
N PHE A 65 2.15 17.20 9.77
CA PHE A 65 3.05 17.83 8.82
C PHE A 65 2.29 18.38 7.61
N ASN A 66 2.42 19.69 7.36
CA ASN A 66 1.74 20.35 6.23
C ASN A 66 2.14 19.69 4.91
N TYR A 67 1.18 19.08 4.20
CA TYR A 67 1.47 18.34 2.97
C TYR A 67 2.15 19.22 1.92
N LYS A 68 1.93 20.54 1.90
CA LYS A 68 2.56 21.44 0.93
C LYS A 68 4.08 21.52 1.10
N LYS A 69 4.60 21.39 2.32
CA LYS A 69 6.05 21.42 2.62
C LYS A 69 6.79 20.25 2.00
N TYR A 70 6.11 19.14 1.68
CA TYR A 70 6.73 18.03 0.96
C TYR A 70 7.35 18.46 -0.37
N ARG A 71 6.79 19.49 -1.03
CA ARG A 71 7.34 20.05 -2.28
C ARG A 71 8.74 20.64 -2.11
N GLU A 72 8.99 21.31 -0.99
CA GLU A 72 10.26 21.97 -0.70
C GLU A 72 11.36 20.94 -0.42
N ILE A 73 11.01 19.86 0.28
CA ILE A 73 11.96 18.80 0.66
C ILE A 73 12.02 17.64 -0.34
N THR A 74 11.29 17.71 -1.45
CA THR A 74 11.13 16.59 -2.41
C THR A 74 12.47 16.04 -2.91
N LYS A 75 13.43 16.93 -3.24
CA LYS A 75 14.76 16.49 -3.73
C LYS A 75 15.51 15.67 -2.69
N TYR A 76 15.47 16.10 -1.43
CA TYR A 76 16.11 15.38 -0.32
C TYR A 76 15.42 14.03 -0.07
N LEU A 77 14.09 13.99 -0.13
CA LEU A 77 13.34 12.73 -0.01
C LEU A 77 13.69 11.75 -1.13
N TYR A 78 13.84 12.22 -2.37
CA TYR A 78 14.23 11.36 -3.50
C TYR A 78 15.63 10.77 -3.31
N VAL A 79 16.61 11.59 -2.93
CA VAL A 79 17.98 11.13 -2.70
C VAL A 79 18.02 10.18 -1.50
N ALA A 80 17.33 10.50 -0.40
CA ALA A 80 17.26 9.64 0.78
C ALA A 80 16.60 8.29 0.48
N GLY A 81 15.53 8.28 -0.32
CA GLY A 81 14.87 7.04 -0.74
C GLY A 81 15.79 6.16 -1.60
N ALA A 82 16.41 6.72 -2.63
CA ALA A 82 17.39 6.00 -3.46
C ALA A 82 18.56 5.48 -2.63
N PHE A 83 19.12 6.32 -1.74
CA PHE A 83 20.19 5.95 -0.83
C PHE A 83 19.79 4.78 0.07
N SER A 84 18.58 4.79 0.63
CA SER A 84 18.09 3.70 1.49
C SER A 84 18.02 2.35 0.77
N LEU A 85 17.64 2.34 -0.52
CA LEU A 85 17.59 1.12 -1.35
C LEU A 85 19.01 0.63 -1.69
N VAL A 86 19.92 1.55 -2.04
CA VAL A 86 21.33 1.21 -2.26
C VAL A 86 21.95 0.63 -0.98
N MET A 87 21.69 1.25 0.16
CA MET A 87 22.17 0.79 1.47
C MET A 87 21.73 -0.65 1.73
N VAL A 88 20.45 -0.99 1.51
CA VAL A 88 19.95 -2.36 1.67
C VAL A 88 20.70 -3.35 0.78
N LEU A 89 20.98 -2.99 -0.48
CA LEU A 89 21.73 -3.86 -1.39
C LEU A 89 23.18 -4.09 -0.93
N VAL A 90 23.77 -3.16 -0.16
CA VAL A 90 25.15 -3.28 0.34
C VAL A 90 25.20 -3.99 1.70
N ILE A 91 24.37 -3.60 2.67
CA ILE A 91 24.46 -4.07 4.06
C ILE A 91 23.28 -4.93 4.53
N GLY A 92 22.23 -5.07 3.72
CA GLY A 92 21.04 -5.82 4.09
C GLY A 92 21.30 -7.30 4.34
N LYS A 93 20.44 -7.95 5.12
CA LYS A 93 20.49 -9.39 5.37
C LYS A 93 19.85 -10.15 4.20
N THR A 94 20.49 -11.23 3.78
CA THR A 94 19.92 -12.15 2.78
C THR A 94 18.98 -13.12 3.47
N VAL A 95 17.69 -13.05 3.15
CA VAL A 95 16.66 -13.99 3.62
C VAL A 95 16.00 -14.61 2.39
N ASN A 96 15.94 -15.94 2.32
CA ASN A 96 15.40 -16.68 1.17
C ASN A 96 15.99 -16.23 -0.19
N GLY A 97 17.30 -15.94 -0.20
CA GLY A 97 18.03 -15.51 -1.40
C GLY A 97 17.78 -14.06 -1.85
N ALA A 98 17.04 -13.27 -1.07
CA ALA A 98 16.73 -11.87 -1.34
C ALA A 98 17.32 -10.94 -0.25
N LYS A 99 17.88 -9.81 -0.67
CA LYS A 99 18.54 -8.83 0.20
C LYS A 99 17.70 -7.55 0.22
N ARG A 100 16.69 -7.53 1.11
CA ARG A 100 15.65 -6.46 1.18
C ARG A 100 15.51 -5.83 2.56
N TRP A 101 16.11 -6.45 3.57
CA TRP A 101 15.85 -6.15 4.96
C TRP A 101 17.13 -5.69 5.63
N VAL A 102 17.06 -4.56 6.31
CA VAL A 102 18.13 -4.07 7.18
C VAL A 102 17.73 -4.41 8.62
N ASP A 103 18.58 -5.18 9.28
CA ASP A 103 18.45 -5.45 10.71
C ASP A 103 19.10 -4.30 11.47
N LEU A 104 18.31 -3.55 12.23
CA LEU A 104 18.78 -2.43 13.06
C LEU A 104 19.17 -2.88 14.48
N GLY A 105 19.17 -4.18 14.75
CA GLY A 105 19.33 -4.72 16.09
C GLY A 105 18.04 -4.65 16.91
N MET A 106 18.06 -5.23 18.12
CA MET A 106 16.91 -5.31 19.04
C MET A 106 15.66 -5.97 18.43
N GLY A 107 15.86 -6.78 17.36
CA GLY A 107 14.77 -7.41 16.62
C GLY A 107 13.97 -6.47 15.73
N VAL A 108 14.49 -5.29 15.39
CA VAL A 108 13.88 -4.33 14.46
C VAL A 108 14.43 -4.59 13.06
N VAL A 109 13.56 -5.05 12.17
CA VAL A 109 13.90 -5.31 10.77
C VAL A 109 13.12 -4.37 9.88
N ILE A 110 13.84 -3.54 9.12
CA ILE A 110 13.27 -2.52 8.25
C ILE A 110 13.43 -2.93 6.79
N GLN A 111 12.37 -2.74 6.02
CA GLN A 111 12.34 -2.87 4.57
C GLN A 111 12.12 -1.51 3.92
N PRO A 112 13.17 -0.84 3.43
CA PRO A 112 13.07 0.52 2.88
C PRO A 112 12.12 0.67 1.69
N SER A 113 11.94 -0.39 0.89
CA SER A 113 10.99 -0.39 -0.23
C SER A 113 9.55 -0.04 0.18
N GLU A 114 9.18 -0.26 1.45
CA GLU A 114 7.85 0.10 1.98
C GLU A 114 7.68 1.62 2.13
N PHE A 115 8.69 2.30 2.66
CA PHE A 115 8.71 3.77 2.85
C PHE A 115 8.89 4.51 1.54
N VAL A 116 9.67 3.91 0.63
CA VAL A 116 9.94 4.43 -0.70
C VAL A 116 8.66 4.67 -1.51
N LYS A 117 7.59 3.89 -1.32
CA LYS A 117 6.30 4.12 -1.99
C LYS A 117 5.73 5.51 -1.66
N LEU A 118 5.73 5.90 -0.38
CA LEU A 118 5.29 7.23 0.03
C LEU A 118 6.21 8.33 -0.51
N ILE A 119 7.53 8.11 -0.44
CA ILE A 119 8.52 9.03 -1.00
C ILE A 119 8.26 9.26 -2.49
N LEU A 120 8.05 8.19 -3.26
CA LEU A 120 7.83 8.29 -4.69
C LEU A 120 6.50 8.98 -5.02
N ILE A 121 5.43 8.71 -4.26
CA ILE A 121 4.16 9.45 -4.38
C ILE A 121 4.41 10.95 -4.21
N ILE A 122 5.14 11.35 -3.17
CA ILE A 122 5.49 12.76 -2.92
C ILE A 122 6.30 13.33 -4.09
N VAL A 123 7.33 12.62 -4.53
CA VAL A 123 8.24 13.06 -5.59
C VAL A 123 7.50 13.23 -6.91
N LEU A 124 6.73 12.24 -7.32
CA LEU A 124 5.98 12.30 -8.58
C LEU A 124 4.84 13.31 -8.51
N SER A 125 4.18 13.48 -7.37
CA SER A 125 3.22 14.57 -7.16
C SER A 125 3.84 15.94 -7.38
N THR A 126 5.03 16.17 -6.80
CA THR A 126 5.73 17.46 -6.94
C THR A 126 6.20 17.65 -8.37
N LEU A 127 6.73 16.59 -8.99
CA LEU A 127 7.22 16.61 -10.36
C LEU A 127 6.09 16.94 -11.34
N VAL A 128 4.99 16.19 -11.32
CA VAL A 128 3.84 16.40 -12.21
C VAL A 128 3.20 17.77 -11.98
N TYR A 129 3.04 18.19 -10.73
CA TYR A 129 2.57 19.54 -10.40
C TYR A 129 3.43 20.63 -11.05
N ASN A 130 4.76 20.54 -10.91
CA ASN A 130 5.68 21.51 -11.50
C ASN A 130 5.67 21.48 -13.03
N LEU A 131 5.62 20.28 -13.64
CA LEU A 131 5.52 20.12 -15.09
C LEU A 131 4.22 20.74 -15.63
N LYS A 132 3.10 20.61 -14.90
CA LYS A 132 1.81 21.17 -15.29
C LYS A 132 1.78 22.69 -15.19
N ILE A 133 2.26 23.28 -14.09
CA ILE A 133 2.32 24.74 -13.93
C ILE A 133 3.26 25.39 -14.94
N GLN A 134 4.36 24.72 -15.31
CA GLN A 134 5.28 25.22 -16.34
C GLN A 134 4.81 24.92 -17.77
N ASN A 135 3.59 24.39 -17.95
CA ASN A 135 3.01 23.98 -19.23
C ASN A 135 3.90 23.01 -20.04
N LYS A 136 4.78 22.25 -19.36
CA LYS A 136 5.72 21.31 -20.00
C LYS A 136 5.04 20.04 -20.48
N ILE A 137 3.97 19.61 -19.81
CA ILE A 137 3.18 18.44 -20.20
C ILE A 137 2.60 18.65 -21.61
N SER A 138 1.98 19.80 -21.86
CA SER A 138 1.37 20.14 -23.15
C SER A 138 2.43 20.43 -24.21
N LYS A 139 3.48 21.19 -23.86
CA LYS A 139 4.51 21.63 -24.82
C LYS A 139 5.49 20.51 -25.20
N TYR A 140 5.85 19.66 -24.25
CA TYR A 140 6.84 18.58 -24.41
C TYR A 140 6.36 17.28 -23.76
N PRO A 141 5.29 16.64 -24.28
CA PRO A 141 4.66 15.48 -23.64
C PRO A 141 5.60 14.27 -23.55
N TRP A 142 6.42 14.05 -24.57
CA TRP A 142 7.42 12.97 -24.57
C TRP A 142 8.53 13.18 -23.55
N LEU A 143 9.10 14.37 -23.48
CA LEU A 143 10.12 14.67 -22.47
C LEU A 143 9.54 14.58 -21.06
N SER A 144 8.32 15.08 -20.84
CA SER A 144 7.63 14.99 -19.56
C SER A 144 7.41 13.54 -19.13
N SER A 145 7.00 12.66 -20.07
CA SER A 145 6.80 11.24 -19.77
C SER A 145 8.11 10.52 -19.44
N ILE A 146 9.20 10.84 -20.15
CA ILE A 146 10.54 10.31 -19.87
C ILE A 146 11.02 10.75 -18.49
N VAL A 147 10.79 12.00 -18.09
CA VAL A 147 11.20 12.47 -16.76
C VAL A 147 10.41 11.77 -15.65
N ILE A 148 9.09 11.56 -15.82
CA ILE A 148 8.25 10.83 -14.86
C ILE A 148 8.70 9.36 -14.74
N MET A 149 8.86 8.68 -15.87
CA MET A 149 9.23 7.26 -15.90
C MET A 149 10.69 7.02 -15.59
N GLY A 150 11.59 7.94 -15.91
CA GLY A 150 13.00 7.88 -15.52
C GLY A 150 13.16 8.00 -14.01
N THR A 151 12.44 8.94 -13.39
CA THR A 151 12.42 9.10 -11.92
C THR A 151 11.91 7.82 -11.24
N THR A 152 10.83 7.24 -11.77
CA THR A 152 10.27 5.95 -11.32
C THR A 152 11.23 4.79 -11.58
N GLY A 153 11.87 4.76 -12.74
CA GLY A 153 12.72 3.70 -13.24
C GLY A 153 13.96 3.48 -12.38
N ILE A 154 14.55 4.53 -11.82
CA ILE A 154 15.65 4.43 -10.86
C ILE A 154 15.24 3.59 -9.65
N TYR A 155 14.06 3.86 -9.08
CA TYR A 155 13.55 3.12 -7.93
C TYR A 155 13.16 1.70 -8.28
N MET A 156 12.50 1.51 -9.44
CA MET A 156 12.18 0.17 -9.95
C MET A 156 13.44 -0.68 -10.14
N PHE A 157 14.49 -0.10 -10.72
CA PHE A 157 15.77 -0.77 -10.96
C PHE A 157 16.38 -1.24 -9.63
N LEU A 158 16.53 -0.35 -8.66
CA LEU A 158 17.11 -0.70 -7.35
C LEU A 158 16.31 -1.83 -6.66
N ILE A 159 14.98 -1.70 -6.58
CA ILE A 159 14.10 -2.69 -5.92
C ILE A 159 14.09 -4.04 -6.66
N PHE A 160 14.26 -4.02 -7.98
CA PHE A 160 14.38 -5.23 -8.77
C PHE A 160 15.62 -6.05 -8.36
N PHE A 161 16.75 -5.40 -8.07
CA PHE A 161 17.97 -6.07 -7.57
C PHE A 161 17.85 -6.58 -6.14
N GLU A 162 16.98 -5.99 -5.32
CA GLU A 162 16.61 -6.57 -4.03
C GLU A 162 15.80 -7.89 -4.21
N LYS A 163 15.48 -8.23 -5.46
CA LYS A 163 14.62 -9.34 -5.93
C LYS A 163 13.15 -9.14 -5.60
N SER A 164 12.74 -7.95 -5.16
CA SER A 164 11.38 -7.65 -4.67
C SER A 164 10.39 -7.38 -5.79
N PHE A 165 9.89 -8.45 -6.41
CA PHE A 165 9.03 -8.35 -7.58
C PHE A 165 7.74 -7.56 -7.30
N SER A 166 7.04 -7.88 -6.20
CA SER A 166 5.81 -7.20 -5.79
C SER A 166 5.98 -5.71 -5.60
N ASN A 167 7.03 -5.30 -4.89
CA ASN A 167 7.32 -3.88 -4.70
C ASN A 167 7.79 -3.21 -6.01
N THR A 168 8.49 -3.93 -6.88
CA THR A 168 8.84 -3.41 -8.23
C THR A 168 7.58 -3.11 -9.05
N VAL A 169 6.62 -4.04 -9.06
CA VAL A 169 5.33 -3.88 -9.76
C VAL A 169 4.52 -2.74 -9.14
N GLN A 170 4.47 -2.64 -7.82
CA GLN A 170 3.78 -1.55 -7.13
C GLN A 170 4.36 -0.18 -7.49
N ILE A 171 5.68 -0.05 -7.52
CA ILE A 171 6.36 1.18 -7.93
C ILE A 171 6.07 1.51 -9.42
N ALA A 172 6.04 0.51 -10.29
CA ALA A 172 5.65 0.70 -11.68
C ALA A 172 4.21 1.20 -11.82
N ILE A 173 3.26 0.62 -11.07
CA ILE A 173 1.86 1.05 -11.03
C ILE A 173 1.75 2.49 -10.56
N ILE A 174 2.51 2.89 -9.53
CA ILE A 174 2.57 4.28 -9.09
C ILE A 174 3.03 5.18 -10.24
N GLY A 175 4.16 4.88 -10.90
CA GLY A 175 4.64 5.67 -12.04
C GLY A 175 3.64 5.79 -13.19
N MET A 176 3.01 4.67 -13.57
CA MET A 176 1.96 4.64 -14.60
C MET A 176 0.74 5.48 -14.22
N THR A 177 0.36 5.47 -12.94
CA THR A 177 -0.71 6.34 -12.43
C THR A 177 -0.35 7.81 -12.63
N TYR A 178 0.92 8.19 -12.38
CA TYR A 178 1.37 9.55 -12.60
C TYR A 178 1.38 9.96 -14.08
N LEU A 179 1.68 9.05 -15.00
CA LEU A 179 1.49 9.32 -16.43
C LEU A 179 0.02 9.60 -16.77
N PHE A 180 -0.89 8.82 -16.21
CA PHE A 180 -2.32 8.94 -16.45
C PHE A 180 -2.89 10.26 -15.89
N VAL A 181 -2.63 10.57 -14.62
CA VAL A 181 -3.12 11.83 -13.99
C VAL A 181 -2.39 13.08 -14.49
N SER A 182 -1.27 12.91 -15.18
CA SER A 182 -0.61 14.00 -15.91
C SER A 182 -1.38 14.44 -17.17
N GLU A 183 -2.42 13.71 -17.58
CA GLU A 183 -3.21 14.00 -18.81
C GLU A 183 -2.34 13.96 -20.09
N LEU A 184 -1.30 13.11 -20.10
CA LEU A 184 -0.51 12.85 -21.29
C LEU A 184 -1.34 12.08 -22.33
N LYS A 185 -0.95 12.19 -23.61
CA LYS A 185 -1.60 11.49 -24.72
C LYS A 185 -1.65 9.99 -24.44
N PHE A 186 -2.82 9.37 -24.69
CA PHE A 186 -3.03 7.94 -24.45
C PHE A 186 -2.03 7.05 -25.22
N SER A 187 -1.54 7.48 -26.39
CA SER A 187 -0.50 6.77 -27.14
C SER A 187 0.81 6.61 -26.37
N ILE A 188 1.21 7.62 -25.58
CA ILE A 188 2.41 7.56 -24.73
C ILE A 188 2.17 6.57 -23.59
N ILE A 189 0.99 6.62 -22.96
CA ILE A 189 0.62 5.70 -21.88
C ILE A 189 0.60 4.26 -22.40
N ALA A 190 -0.02 4.02 -23.56
CA ALA A 190 -0.07 2.71 -24.21
C ALA A 190 1.34 2.17 -24.51
N LEU A 191 2.27 3.03 -24.95
CA LEU A 191 3.67 2.64 -25.16
C LEU A 191 4.33 2.17 -23.85
N TYR A 192 4.24 2.93 -22.76
CA TYR A 192 4.84 2.50 -21.49
C TYR A 192 4.17 1.25 -20.91
N THR A 193 2.86 1.07 -21.11
CA THR A 193 2.17 -0.18 -20.77
C THR A 193 2.75 -1.36 -21.56
N ALA A 194 2.92 -1.21 -22.87
CA ALA A 194 3.50 -2.25 -23.72
C ALA A 194 4.95 -2.58 -23.34
N LEU A 195 5.79 -1.55 -23.16
CA LEU A 195 7.17 -1.72 -22.71
C LEU A 195 7.25 -2.38 -21.32
N GLY A 196 6.41 -1.94 -20.38
CA GLY A 196 6.31 -2.52 -19.05
C GLY A 196 5.88 -4.00 -19.09
N GLY A 197 4.95 -4.35 -19.98
CA GLY A 197 4.54 -5.74 -20.22
C GLY A 197 5.68 -6.61 -20.76
N ILE A 198 6.40 -6.11 -21.77
CA ILE A 198 7.55 -6.82 -22.36
C ILE A 198 8.67 -7.01 -21.32
N LEU A 199 9.08 -5.92 -20.65
CA LEU A 199 10.13 -5.99 -19.62
C LEU A 199 9.71 -6.87 -18.44
N GLY A 200 8.44 -6.80 -18.04
CA GLY A 200 7.85 -7.66 -17.01
C GLY A 200 7.92 -9.14 -17.40
N TRP A 201 7.53 -9.47 -18.63
CA TRP A 201 7.63 -10.83 -19.17
C TRP A 201 9.06 -11.37 -19.12
N PHE A 202 10.04 -10.61 -19.65
CA PHE A 202 11.44 -11.01 -19.59
C PHE A 202 11.95 -11.13 -18.14
N GLY A 203 11.57 -10.21 -17.26
CA GLY A 203 11.95 -10.21 -15.85
C GLY A 203 11.37 -11.37 -15.04
N ILE A 204 10.30 -12.00 -15.54
CA ILE A 204 9.74 -13.22 -14.97
C ILE A 204 10.41 -14.46 -15.57
N MET A 205 10.49 -14.55 -16.90
CA MET A 205 10.97 -15.76 -17.58
C MET A 205 12.46 -16.04 -17.37
N LYS A 206 13.28 -15.00 -17.18
CA LYS A 206 14.73 -15.19 -16.91
C LYS A 206 15.06 -15.58 -15.48
N VAL A 207 14.09 -15.54 -14.56
CA VAL A 207 14.32 -15.84 -13.14
C VAL A 207 13.59 -17.12 -12.78
N GLY A 208 14.34 -18.22 -12.61
CA GLY A 208 13.78 -19.58 -12.47
C GLY A 208 12.66 -19.71 -11.44
N TYR A 209 12.77 -19.07 -10.27
CA TYR A 209 11.72 -19.13 -9.24
C TYR A 209 10.43 -18.34 -9.62
N ARG A 210 10.53 -17.31 -10.46
CA ARG A 210 9.37 -16.52 -10.90
C ARG A 210 8.63 -17.26 -12.01
N ALA A 211 9.38 -17.78 -12.97
CA ALA A 211 8.86 -18.64 -14.02
C ALA A 211 8.17 -19.89 -13.43
N SER A 212 8.78 -20.52 -12.41
CA SER A 212 8.16 -21.67 -11.73
C SER A 212 6.87 -21.32 -11.00
N ARG A 213 6.74 -20.12 -10.42
CA ARG A 213 5.47 -19.66 -9.82
C ARG A 213 4.36 -19.45 -10.86
N ILE A 214 4.70 -18.97 -12.06
CA ILE A 214 3.72 -18.87 -13.16
C ILE A 214 3.34 -20.26 -13.67
N ALA A 215 4.33 -21.13 -13.92
CA ALA A 215 4.09 -22.49 -14.37
C ALA A 215 3.23 -23.28 -13.36
N ALA A 216 3.52 -23.18 -12.06
CA ALA A 216 2.75 -23.79 -10.97
C ALA A 216 1.35 -23.19 -10.78
N HIS A 217 1.14 -21.95 -11.26
CA HIS A 217 -0.18 -21.32 -11.25
C HIS A 217 -1.03 -21.82 -12.44
N ALA A 218 -0.40 -22.06 -13.59
CA ALA A 218 -1.03 -22.58 -14.80
C ALA A 218 -1.22 -24.11 -14.79
N SER A 219 -0.50 -24.85 -13.94
CA SER A 219 -0.64 -26.30 -13.80
C SER A 219 -1.93 -26.70 -13.07
N LYS A 220 -2.33 -27.96 -13.26
CA LYS A 220 -3.39 -28.60 -12.46
C LYS A 220 -2.96 -28.76 -10.99
N ASP A 221 -1.68 -29.08 -10.77
CA ASP A 221 -1.07 -29.13 -9.45
C ASP A 221 -0.72 -27.72 -8.98
N VAL A 222 -1.67 -27.12 -8.29
CA VAL A 222 -1.52 -25.78 -7.70
C VAL A 222 -0.51 -25.86 -6.56
N GLY A 223 0.44 -24.92 -6.52
CA GLY A 223 1.45 -24.87 -5.46
C GLY A 223 0.84 -24.90 -4.05
N PHE A 224 1.50 -25.61 -3.13
CA PHE A 224 1.00 -25.95 -1.79
C PHE A 224 0.35 -24.78 -1.03
N GLN A 225 1.03 -23.62 -0.94
CA GLN A 225 0.53 -22.43 -0.26
C GLN A 225 -0.82 -21.96 -0.83
N THR A 226 -0.95 -21.91 -2.15
CA THR A 226 -2.16 -21.43 -2.81
C THR A 226 -3.31 -22.44 -2.65
N THR A 227 -3.01 -23.75 -2.70
CA THR A 227 -4.00 -24.80 -2.42
C THR A 227 -4.55 -24.68 -1.00
N GLN A 228 -3.67 -24.52 -0.01
CA GLN A 228 -4.07 -24.40 1.40
C GLN A 228 -4.80 -23.09 1.68
N SER A 229 -4.45 -22.01 0.97
CA SER A 229 -5.22 -20.76 0.97
C SER A 229 -6.66 -20.96 0.49
N LEU A 230 -6.87 -21.69 -0.62
CA LEU A 230 -8.21 -21.99 -1.12
C LEU A 230 -9.00 -22.87 -0.14
N ILE A 231 -8.36 -23.85 0.48
CA ILE A 231 -8.99 -24.69 1.52
C ILE A 231 -9.39 -23.84 2.72
N ALA A 232 -8.54 -22.89 3.15
CA ALA A 232 -8.86 -21.95 4.24
C ALA A 232 -10.13 -21.15 3.93
N ILE A 233 -10.19 -20.54 2.74
CA ILE A 233 -11.33 -19.76 2.28
C ILE A 233 -12.60 -20.64 2.21
N ALA A 234 -12.49 -21.84 1.64
CA ALA A 234 -13.63 -22.77 1.53
C ALA A 234 -14.15 -23.21 2.92
N ASN A 235 -13.25 -23.45 3.87
CA ASN A 235 -13.59 -23.83 5.23
C ASN A 235 -14.35 -22.74 6.01
N GLY A 236 -14.20 -21.47 5.60
CA GLY A 236 -14.88 -20.34 6.23
C GLY A 236 -16.40 -20.37 6.09
N LYS A 237 -16.95 -20.98 5.03
CA LYS A 237 -18.41 -20.99 4.77
C LYS A 237 -19.00 -19.56 4.93
N ILE A 238 -20.22 -19.43 5.45
CA ILE A 238 -20.89 -18.13 5.63
C ILE A 238 -20.40 -17.40 6.90
N PHE A 239 -20.31 -18.11 8.02
CA PHE A 239 -20.09 -17.53 9.36
C PHE A 239 -18.66 -17.65 9.89
N GLY A 240 -17.80 -18.43 9.23
CA GLY A 240 -16.47 -18.74 9.71
C GLY A 240 -16.46 -19.82 10.76
N LYS A 241 -15.26 -20.19 11.20
CA LYS A 241 -15.05 -21.08 12.35
C LYS A 241 -14.97 -20.35 13.69
N PHE A 242 -15.04 -19.02 13.67
CA PHE A 242 -14.69 -18.12 14.78
C PHE A 242 -13.18 -18.10 15.07
N TYR A 243 -12.70 -16.99 15.65
CA TYR A 243 -11.29 -16.82 16.02
C TYR A 243 -10.82 -17.96 16.92
N GLY A 244 -9.59 -18.42 16.73
CA GLY A 244 -9.03 -19.54 17.48
C GLY A 244 -9.23 -20.90 16.80
N ASN A 245 -10.27 -21.06 15.98
CA ASN A 245 -10.69 -22.38 15.48
C ASN A 245 -10.30 -22.65 14.01
N GLY A 246 -9.59 -21.73 13.34
CA GLY A 246 -9.02 -21.98 12.03
C GLY A 246 -8.02 -23.15 12.08
N PHE A 247 -8.09 -24.08 11.12
CA PHE A 247 -7.20 -25.25 11.10
C PHE A 247 -5.91 -24.95 10.34
N GLN A 248 -5.95 -24.05 9.36
CA GLN A 248 -4.84 -23.81 8.43
C GLN A 248 -3.60 -23.19 9.10
N LYS A 249 -3.79 -22.55 10.26
CA LYS A 249 -2.70 -21.97 11.08
C LYS A 249 -1.79 -22.98 11.75
N TYR A 250 -2.16 -24.26 11.82
CA TYR A 250 -1.33 -25.32 12.42
C TYR A 250 -0.27 -25.89 11.46
N GLY A 251 0.28 -25.05 10.58
CA GLY A 251 1.36 -25.41 9.66
C GLY A 251 0.93 -25.83 8.26
N PHE A 252 -0.38 -25.97 8.00
CA PHE A 252 -0.89 -26.25 6.67
C PHE A 252 -0.73 -25.06 5.72
N LEU A 253 -0.88 -23.83 6.24
CA LEU A 253 -0.61 -22.60 5.48
C LEU A 253 0.52 -21.83 6.18
N PRO A 254 1.80 -22.05 5.81
CA PRO A 254 2.93 -21.48 6.54
C PRO A 254 2.92 -19.95 6.63
N GLU A 255 2.54 -19.26 5.54
CA GLU A 255 2.54 -17.79 5.45
C GLU A 255 1.16 -17.17 5.74
N ILE A 256 0.37 -17.81 6.61
CA ILE A 256 -1.00 -17.41 6.93
C ILE A 256 -1.13 -16.07 7.65
N HIS A 257 -0.10 -15.59 8.36
CA HIS A 257 -0.16 -14.33 9.12
C HIS A 257 0.49 -13.15 8.37
N THR A 258 1.16 -13.42 7.24
CA THR A 258 1.84 -12.45 6.38
C THR A 258 1.06 -12.32 5.06
N ASP A 259 1.47 -13.06 4.04
CA ASP A 259 1.02 -12.92 2.65
C ASP A 259 -0.39 -13.48 2.43
N TYR A 260 -0.80 -14.47 3.22
CA TYR A 260 -2.09 -15.15 3.12
C TYR A 260 -3.05 -14.84 4.30
N ILE A 261 -2.86 -13.70 4.97
CA ILE A 261 -3.73 -13.30 6.10
C ILE A 261 -5.19 -13.18 5.72
N PHE A 262 -5.50 -12.80 4.47
CA PHE A 262 -6.86 -12.79 3.96
C PHE A 262 -7.50 -14.18 4.02
N ALA A 263 -6.77 -15.23 3.66
CA ALA A 263 -7.29 -16.60 3.65
C ALA A 263 -7.55 -17.12 5.06
N GLY A 264 -6.63 -16.85 6.00
CA GLY A 264 -6.84 -17.20 7.41
C GLY A 264 -8.00 -16.42 8.04
N TYR A 265 -8.10 -15.12 7.74
CA TYR A 265 -9.24 -14.30 8.19
C TYR A 265 -10.57 -14.81 7.62
N ALA A 266 -10.59 -15.24 6.36
CA ALA A 266 -11.75 -15.85 5.72
C ALA A 266 -12.13 -17.19 6.36
N GLU A 267 -11.16 -18.03 6.74
CA GLU A 267 -11.46 -19.29 7.47
C GLU A 267 -12.15 -19.00 8.81
N GLU A 268 -11.66 -18.02 9.57
CA GLU A 268 -12.15 -17.74 10.92
C GLU A 268 -13.43 -16.90 10.95
N ASN A 269 -13.63 -15.98 10.00
CA ASN A 269 -14.78 -15.07 10.00
C ASN A 269 -15.80 -15.32 8.87
N GLY A 270 -15.49 -16.24 7.96
CA GLY A 270 -16.37 -16.63 6.86
C GLY A 270 -16.64 -15.53 5.85
N PHE A 271 -17.61 -15.79 4.98
CA PHE A 271 -18.04 -14.85 3.95
C PHE A 271 -18.48 -13.49 4.52
N LEU A 272 -19.25 -13.47 5.61
CA LEU A 272 -19.72 -12.21 6.21
C LEU A 272 -18.56 -11.37 6.73
N GLY A 273 -17.58 -12.00 7.38
CA GLY A 273 -16.36 -11.33 7.82
C GLY A 273 -15.56 -10.75 6.65
N VAL A 274 -15.44 -11.50 5.55
CA VAL A 274 -14.76 -11.04 4.32
C VAL A 274 -15.48 -9.84 3.71
N VAL A 275 -16.80 -9.88 3.59
CA VAL A 275 -17.61 -8.74 3.09
C VAL A 275 -17.41 -7.52 3.98
N PHE A 276 -17.41 -7.70 5.30
CA PHE A 276 -17.13 -6.61 6.24
C PHE A 276 -15.74 -6.01 6.05
N LEU A 277 -14.70 -6.85 5.96
CA LEU A 277 -13.32 -6.40 5.76
C LEU A 277 -13.14 -5.66 4.42
N LEU A 278 -13.67 -6.21 3.32
CA LEU A 278 -13.62 -5.54 2.01
C LEU A 278 -14.47 -4.27 2.01
N GLY A 279 -15.58 -4.24 2.75
CA GLY A 279 -16.38 -3.05 2.99
C GLY A 279 -15.60 -1.93 3.68
N LEU A 280 -14.73 -2.25 4.64
CA LEU A 280 -13.84 -1.27 5.27
C LEU A 280 -12.82 -0.67 4.29
N TYR A 281 -12.17 -1.50 3.47
CA TYR A 281 -11.26 -1.01 2.43
C TYR A 281 -12.00 -0.19 1.36
N ALA A 282 -13.20 -0.62 0.97
CA ALA A 282 -14.04 0.13 0.05
C ALA A 282 -14.43 1.49 0.66
N ALA A 283 -14.84 1.55 1.92
CA ALA A 283 -15.14 2.81 2.61
C ALA A 283 -13.91 3.72 2.66
N LEU A 284 -12.73 3.18 2.97
CA LEU A 284 -11.47 3.91 2.97
C LEU A 284 -11.18 4.55 1.59
N LEU A 285 -11.26 3.76 0.53
CA LEU A 285 -11.05 4.22 -0.84
C LEU A 285 -12.12 5.23 -1.29
N ILE A 286 -13.38 5.02 -0.93
CA ILE A 286 -14.49 5.95 -1.21
C ILE A 286 -14.22 7.30 -0.54
N ILE A 287 -13.80 7.32 0.72
CA ILE A 287 -13.48 8.58 1.42
C ILE A 287 -12.32 9.30 0.72
N ILE A 288 -11.26 8.58 0.33
CA ILE A 288 -10.14 9.15 -0.44
C ILE A 288 -10.62 9.72 -1.78
N GLY A 289 -11.46 8.97 -2.51
CA GLY A 289 -12.02 9.39 -3.80
C GLY A 289 -12.92 10.62 -3.70
N ILE A 290 -13.78 10.70 -2.68
CA ILE A 290 -14.59 11.88 -2.40
C ILE A 290 -13.69 13.08 -2.08
N THR A 291 -12.64 12.89 -1.28
CA THR A 291 -11.68 13.94 -0.92
C THR A 291 -10.96 14.45 -2.18
N LEU A 292 -10.53 13.54 -3.05
CA LEU A 292 -9.86 13.85 -4.33
C LEU A 292 -10.76 14.68 -5.24
N LYS A 293 -12.05 14.36 -5.31
CA LYS A 293 -13.03 15.11 -6.12
C LYS A 293 -13.27 16.52 -5.58
N LYS A 294 -13.31 16.69 -4.25
CA LYS A 294 -13.71 17.95 -3.59
C LYS A 294 -12.57 18.94 -3.36
N ILE A 295 -11.35 18.47 -3.12
CA ILE A 295 -10.22 19.36 -2.83
C ILE A 295 -9.89 20.22 -4.06
N LYS A 296 -9.67 21.53 -3.88
CA LYS A 296 -9.30 22.43 -5.00
C LYS A 296 -7.80 22.37 -5.31
N ASP A 297 -6.97 22.08 -4.31
CA ASP A 297 -5.51 22.02 -4.43
C ASP A 297 -5.07 20.87 -5.36
N LEU A 298 -4.45 21.21 -6.48
CA LEU A 298 -3.99 20.27 -7.49
C LEU A 298 -2.88 19.33 -6.98
N TYR A 299 -1.97 19.83 -6.13
CA TYR A 299 -0.92 19.00 -5.56
C TYR A 299 -1.51 17.96 -4.60
N ALA A 300 -2.50 18.35 -3.81
CA ALA A 300 -3.24 17.41 -2.96
C ALA A 300 -3.95 16.31 -3.78
N LYS A 301 -4.52 16.65 -4.94
CA LYS A 301 -5.12 15.64 -5.86
C LYS A 301 -4.11 14.61 -6.32
N TYR A 302 -2.90 15.03 -6.68
CA TYR A 302 -1.83 14.12 -7.09
C TYR A 302 -1.39 13.19 -5.97
N LEU A 303 -1.22 13.71 -4.75
CA LEU A 303 -0.91 12.89 -3.57
C LEU A 303 -2.00 11.84 -3.34
N LEU A 304 -3.27 12.27 -3.32
CA LEU A 304 -4.41 11.37 -3.11
C LEU A 304 -4.52 10.31 -4.21
N ALA A 305 -4.24 10.64 -5.47
CA ALA A 305 -4.27 9.67 -6.57
C ALA A 305 -3.21 8.56 -6.39
N GLY A 306 -1.97 8.94 -6.06
CA GLY A 306 -0.90 7.99 -5.78
C GLY A 306 -1.18 7.11 -4.56
N ILE A 307 -1.77 7.68 -3.51
CA ILE A 307 -2.16 6.93 -2.30
C ILE A 307 -3.32 5.97 -2.61
N PHE A 308 -4.35 6.46 -3.31
CA PHE A 308 -5.52 5.67 -3.70
C PHE A 308 -5.10 4.42 -4.46
N ILE A 309 -4.29 4.57 -5.52
CA ILE A 309 -3.88 3.42 -6.35
C ILE A 309 -3.01 2.42 -5.56
N THR A 310 -2.17 2.92 -4.65
CA THR A 310 -1.30 2.07 -3.81
C THR A 310 -2.16 1.17 -2.91
N ILE A 311 -3.13 1.75 -2.20
CA ILE A 311 -4.02 0.99 -1.32
C ILE A 311 -4.88 0.02 -2.15
N ALA A 312 -5.49 0.51 -3.24
CA ALA A 312 -6.39 -0.29 -4.07
C ALA A 312 -5.68 -1.52 -4.66
N THR A 313 -4.49 -1.33 -5.25
CA THR A 313 -3.76 -2.43 -5.88
C THR A 313 -3.14 -3.40 -4.89
N GLN A 314 -2.79 -2.96 -3.67
CA GLN A 314 -2.36 -3.87 -2.61
C GLN A 314 -3.51 -4.75 -2.10
N VAL A 315 -4.69 -4.16 -1.86
CA VAL A 315 -5.88 -4.92 -1.46
C VAL A 315 -6.28 -5.91 -2.54
N ILE A 316 -6.44 -5.44 -3.79
CA ILE A 316 -6.81 -6.31 -4.93
C ILE A 316 -5.74 -7.38 -5.14
N GLY A 317 -4.46 -7.02 -5.12
CA GLY A 317 -3.36 -7.96 -5.33
C GLY A 317 -3.31 -9.06 -4.27
N ASN A 318 -3.47 -8.72 -2.99
CA ASN A 318 -3.48 -9.71 -1.92
C ASN A 318 -4.67 -10.68 -2.03
N VAL A 319 -5.88 -10.14 -2.24
CA VAL A 319 -7.10 -10.97 -2.42
C VAL A 319 -6.98 -11.84 -3.67
N ALA A 320 -6.44 -11.31 -4.77
CA ALA A 320 -6.23 -12.06 -6.00
C ALA A 320 -5.22 -13.21 -5.83
N VAL A 321 -4.15 -13.00 -5.06
CA VAL A 321 -3.20 -14.06 -4.70
C VAL A 321 -3.86 -15.14 -3.83
N ALA A 322 -4.57 -14.73 -2.77
CA ALA A 322 -5.21 -15.66 -1.85
C ALA A 322 -6.29 -16.52 -2.53
N SER A 323 -6.99 -15.96 -3.52
CA SER A 323 -8.06 -16.63 -4.28
C SER A 323 -7.58 -17.32 -5.57
N LYS A 324 -6.26 -17.49 -5.78
CA LYS A 324 -5.68 -18.11 -7.00
C LYS A 324 -6.09 -17.39 -8.30
N ILE A 325 -6.42 -16.10 -8.26
CA ILE A 325 -6.61 -15.27 -9.46
C ILE A 325 -5.26 -14.82 -10.02
N MET A 326 -4.30 -14.57 -9.13
CA MET A 326 -2.92 -14.23 -9.49
C MET A 326 -1.92 -15.21 -8.84
N PRO A 327 -0.72 -15.37 -9.43
CA PRO A 327 0.36 -16.13 -8.81
C PRO A 327 0.75 -15.55 -7.45
N SER A 328 1.30 -16.37 -6.57
CA SER A 328 1.81 -15.89 -5.27
C SER A 328 2.92 -14.86 -5.46
N THR A 329 2.71 -13.64 -4.99
CA THR A 329 3.64 -12.52 -5.15
C THR A 329 4.21 -12.02 -3.81
N GLY A 330 3.53 -12.28 -2.69
CA GLY A 330 3.91 -11.77 -1.37
C GLY A 330 3.61 -10.27 -1.19
N ILE A 331 2.48 -9.83 -1.73
CA ILE A 331 1.94 -8.49 -1.47
C ILE A 331 1.17 -8.56 -0.15
N PRO A 332 1.56 -7.78 0.88
CA PRO A 332 0.84 -7.75 2.15
C PRO A 332 -0.50 -7.04 2.00
N LEU A 333 -1.48 -7.47 2.79
CA LEU A 333 -2.77 -6.78 2.91
C LEU A 333 -2.57 -5.54 3.81
N PRO A 334 -2.88 -4.31 3.33
CA PRO A 334 -2.62 -3.06 4.06
C PRO A 334 -3.18 -3.07 5.49
N MET A 335 -2.38 -2.67 6.48
CA MET A 335 -2.73 -2.66 7.91
C MET A 335 -3.11 -4.01 8.55
N MET A 336 -3.43 -5.06 7.78
CA MET A 336 -3.80 -6.37 8.33
C MET A 336 -2.58 -7.28 8.51
N SER A 337 -1.82 -7.50 7.43
CA SER A 337 -0.70 -8.45 7.39
C SER A 337 0.38 -8.12 8.42
N TYR A 338 1.04 -9.16 8.93
CA TYR A 338 2.24 -9.00 9.75
C TYR A 338 3.36 -8.33 8.95
N GLY A 339 3.92 -7.25 9.50
CA GLY A 339 5.07 -6.56 8.93
C GLY A 339 5.24 -5.16 9.50
N GLY A 340 6.39 -4.90 10.13
CA GLY A 340 6.64 -3.61 10.76
C GLY A 340 6.72 -2.45 9.76
N SER A 341 7.55 -2.60 8.73
CA SER A 341 7.72 -1.54 7.71
C SER A 341 6.46 -1.30 6.88
N THR A 342 5.72 -2.36 6.55
CA THR A 342 4.46 -2.27 5.79
C THR A 342 3.40 -1.54 6.61
N MET A 343 3.25 -1.87 7.89
CA MET A 343 2.33 -1.21 8.83
C MET A 343 2.69 0.27 9.00
N ILE A 344 3.93 0.59 9.34
CA ILE A 344 4.37 1.98 9.58
C ILE A 344 4.23 2.81 8.31
N GLY A 345 4.69 2.29 7.16
CA GLY A 345 4.60 2.99 5.88
C GLY A 345 3.15 3.26 5.47
N MET A 346 2.25 2.30 5.65
CA MET A 346 0.83 2.49 5.37
C MET A 346 0.17 3.51 6.32
N MET A 347 0.48 3.47 7.61
CA MET A 347 -0.02 4.46 8.57
C MET A 347 0.47 5.87 8.26
N MET A 348 1.73 6.03 7.84
CA MET A 348 2.25 7.33 7.37
C MET A 348 1.50 7.83 6.11
N ILE A 349 1.23 6.93 5.15
CA ILE A 349 0.43 7.23 3.96
C ILE A 349 -0.96 7.74 4.36
N LEU A 350 -1.63 7.06 5.28
CA LEU A 350 -2.96 7.44 5.75
C LEU A 350 -2.95 8.76 6.54
N GLY A 351 -1.87 9.06 7.27
CA GLY A 351 -1.70 10.36 7.92
C GLY A 351 -1.66 11.51 6.92
N VAL A 352 -1.01 11.33 5.75
CA VAL A 352 -1.04 12.34 4.66
C VAL A 352 -2.47 12.55 4.16
N VAL A 353 -3.25 11.49 3.97
CA VAL A 353 -4.67 11.61 3.59
C VAL A 353 -5.43 12.43 4.63
N TYR A 354 -5.26 12.12 5.92
CA TYR A 354 -5.93 12.86 6.99
C TYR A 354 -5.53 14.35 7.03
N ASN A 355 -4.24 14.67 6.79
CA ASN A 355 -3.77 16.06 6.66
C ASN A 355 -4.53 16.81 5.53
N ILE A 356 -4.74 16.15 4.40
CA ILE A 356 -5.49 16.71 3.26
C ILE A 356 -6.98 16.85 3.58
N ILE A 357 -7.61 15.85 4.23
CA ILE A 357 -9.02 15.93 4.67
C ILE A 357 -9.23 17.12 5.61
N ARG A 358 -8.32 17.34 6.58
CA ARG A 358 -8.38 18.52 7.46
C ARG A 358 -8.26 19.83 6.70
N THR A 359 -7.47 19.85 5.63
CA THR A 359 -7.32 21.03 4.76
C THR A 359 -8.58 21.28 3.94
N LEU A 360 -9.23 20.22 3.44
CA LEU A 360 -10.53 20.32 2.78
C LEU A 360 -11.58 20.97 3.70
N TYR A 361 -11.60 20.63 4.98
CA TYR A 361 -12.51 21.29 5.94
C TYR A 361 -12.27 22.77 6.11
N LYS A 362 -11.00 23.18 6.22
CA LYS A 362 -10.67 24.61 6.28
C LYS A 362 -11.11 25.34 5.01
N GLN A 363 -10.89 24.73 3.85
CA GLN A 363 -11.32 25.27 2.56
C GLN A 363 -12.85 25.43 2.48
N GLU A 364 -13.61 24.42 2.92
CA GLU A 364 -15.08 24.44 2.90
C GLU A 364 -15.70 25.37 3.97
N MET A 365 -14.96 25.73 5.02
CA MET A 365 -15.40 26.72 6.01
C MET A 365 -15.13 28.15 5.54
N GLY A 366 -13.96 28.40 4.94
CA GLY A 366 -13.62 29.71 4.39
C GLY A 366 -14.63 30.17 3.34
N SER A 367 -14.99 29.30 2.40
CA SER A 367 -15.98 29.64 1.36
C SER A 367 -17.35 30.00 1.91
N GLN A 368 -17.76 29.46 3.06
CA GLN A 368 -19.04 29.80 3.68
C GLN A 368 -19.02 31.18 4.35
N LEU A 369 -17.88 31.56 4.93
CA LEU A 369 -17.72 32.90 5.49
C LEU A 369 -17.76 33.94 4.37
N ASP A 370 -17.13 33.63 3.23
CA ASP A 370 -17.17 34.50 2.05
C ASP A 370 -18.60 34.66 1.52
N GLU A 371 -19.37 33.56 1.39
CA GLU A 371 -20.78 33.57 0.97
C GLU A 371 -21.70 34.37 1.94
N LEU A 372 -21.49 34.23 3.25
CA LEU A 372 -22.29 34.97 4.25
C LEU A 372 -21.99 36.46 4.22
N ASN A 373 -20.72 36.84 4.07
CA ASN A 373 -20.33 38.24 3.96
C ASN A 373 -20.91 38.87 2.69
N GLU A 374 -20.92 38.18 1.54
CA GLU A 374 -21.55 38.69 0.32
C GLU A 374 -23.06 38.97 0.48
N ILE A 375 -23.78 38.14 1.25
CA ILE A 375 -25.20 38.37 1.54
C ILE A 375 -25.40 39.62 2.42
N ASP A 376 -24.54 39.82 3.43
CA ASP A 376 -24.60 41.00 4.31
C ASP A 376 -24.23 42.30 3.58
N TYR A 377 -23.43 42.25 2.51
CA TYR A 377 -23.17 43.41 1.64
C TYR A 377 -24.31 43.72 0.66
N MET A 378 -25.23 42.77 0.43
CA MET A 378 -26.37 42.92 -0.47
C MET A 378 -27.67 43.33 0.23
N MET A 379 -27.70 43.31 1.57
CA MET A 379 -28.77 43.85 2.42
C MET A 379 -28.43 45.26 2.87
#